data_AF-A0A1V5HHW2-F1
#
_entry.id   AF-A0A1V5HHW2-F1
#
_cell.length_a   1.000
_cell.length_b   1.000
_cell.length_c   1.000
_cell.angle_alpha   90.00
_cell.angle_beta   90.00
_cell.angle_gamma   90.00
#
_symmetry.space_group_name_H-M   'P 1'
#
loop_
_entity.id
_entity.type
_entity.pdbx_description
1 polymer ?
#
loop_
_entity_poly.entity_id
_entity_poly.type
_entity_poly.pdbx_seq_one_letter_code
_entity_poly.pdbx_strand_id
1 'polypeptide(L)'
;MSERVNGPCTGATLNKLVQPAILTTLAREPLYGYRIAEELERMPVVKGGKLDTTGLYRTLKTMERRGLVAGEWKPSEIGPDRRLYRLTRTGGDCLARWVETLDEYCAAVGALLASARTACRSRPWRRSGASGRNHHGCIRTP
;
A
#
# COMPACT_ATOMS: atom_id res chain seq x y z
N MET A 1 -10.53 -14.08 -19.97
CA MET A 1 -10.29 -13.22 -18.79
C MET A 1 -8.79 -13.05 -18.59
N SER A 2 -8.28 -11.82 -18.60
CA SER A 2 -6.84 -11.53 -18.55
C SER A 2 -6.29 -11.67 -17.14
N GLU A 3 -5.41 -12.65 -16.96
CA GLU A 3 -4.63 -12.91 -15.76
C GLU A 3 -3.62 -11.76 -15.58
N ARG A 4 -3.83 -10.93 -14.56
CA ARG A 4 -2.92 -9.82 -14.27
C ARG A 4 -1.61 -10.40 -13.74
N VAL A 5 -0.57 -10.33 -14.57
CA VAL A 5 0.80 -10.67 -14.20
C VAL A 5 1.25 -9.77 -13.05
N ASN A 6 1.26 -10.33 -11.83
CA ASN A 6 1.96 -9.77 -10.67
C ASN A 6 3.47 -9.99 -10.88
N GLY A 7 4.09 -9.15 -11.70
CA GLY A 7 5.53 -9.11 -11.85
C GLY A 7 6.19 -8.42 -10.63
N PRO A 8 7.52 -8.60 -10.41
CA PRO A 8 8.24 -7.96 -9.31
C PRO A 8 8.19 -6.41 -9.35
N CYS A 9 7.72 -5.83 -10.46
CA CYS A 9 7.63 -4.39 -10.70
C CYS A 9 6.23 -3.80 -10.43
N THR A 10 5.25 -4.57 -9.91
CA THR A 10 3.86 -4.08 -9.75
C THR A 10 3.60 -3.28 -8.46
N GLY A 11 4.62 -3.05 -7.63
CA GLY A 11 4.52 -2.19 -6.45
C GLY A 11 3.63 -2.74 -5.31
N ALA A 12 3.20 -4.01 -5.39
CA ALA A 12 2.30 -4.66 -4.44
C ALA A 12 2.88 -4.84 -3.01
N THR A 13 4.09 -4.35 -2.74
CA THR A 13 4.82 -4.54 -1.47
C THR A 13 5.05 -3.21 -0.72
N LEU A 14 4.14 -2.23 -0.83
CA LEU A 14 4.23 -1.00 -0.03
C LEU A 14 3.63 -1.16 1.38
N ASN A 15 4.21 -2.06 2.19
CA ASN A 15 3.85 -2.23 3.60
C ASN A 15 4.08 -0.94 4.44
N LYS A 16 4.93 -0.01 3.96
CA LYS A 16 5.31 1.22 4.67
C LYS A 16 4.18 2.23 4.90
N LEU A 17 3.03 2.09 4.23
CA LEU A 17 1.94 3.08 4.30
C LEU A 17 0.81 2.71 5.26
N VAL A 18 0.88 1.57 5.95
CA VAL A 18 -0.18 1.12 6.86
C VAL A 18 -0.31 2.04 8.07
N GLN A 19 0.79 2.47 8.68
CA GLN A 19 0.75 3.37 9.85
C GLN A 19 0.09 4.74 9.53
N PRO A 20 0.54 5.51 8.51
CA PRO A 20 -0.13 6.77 8.18
C PRO A 20 -1.58 6.57 7.74
N ALA A 21 -1.92 5.44 7.10
CA ALA A 21 -3.31 5.11 6.77
C ALA A 21 -4.17 4.92 8.02
N ILE A 22 -3.71 4.18 9.03
CA ILE A 22 -4.41 4.02 10.31
C ILE A 22 -4.62 5.37 11.00
N LEU A 23 -3.56 6.18 11.10
CA LEU A 23 -3.63 7.50 11.74
C LEU A 23 -4.64 8.41 11.03
N THR A 24 -4.60 8.44 9.69
CA THR A 24 -5.55 9.22 8.86
C THR A 24 -6.99 8.76 9.07
N THR A 25 -7.22 7.45 9.13
CA THR A 25 -8.54 6.88 9.40
C THR A 25 -9.05 7.30 10.79
N LEU A 26 -8.22 7.15 11.82
CA LEU A 26 -8.59 7.45 13.21
C LEU A 26 -8.65 8.95 13.54
N ALA A 27 -8.08 9.82 12.70
CA ALA A 27 -8.21 11.27 12.82
C ALA A 27 -9.64 11.76 12.56
N ARG A 28 -10.45 10.98 11.85
CA ARG A 28 -11.85 11.30 11.55
C ARG A 28 -12.74 10.95 12.73
N GLU A 29 -12.57 9.75 13.27
CA GLU A 29 -13.34 9.25 14.41
C GLU A 29 -12.69 8.00 15.05
N PRO A 30 -13.01 7.68 16.32
CA PRO A 30 -12.65 6.39 16.91
C PRO A 30 -13.33 5.21 16.18
N LEU A 31 -12.60 4.12 15.94
CA LEU A 31 -13.10 2.96 15.21
C LEU A 31 -12.69 1.63 15.83
N TYR A 32 -13.54 0.61 15.64
CA TYR A 32 -13.17 -0.77 15.95
C TYR A 32 -12.12 -1.29 14.96
N GLY A 33 -11.26 -2.19 15.42
CA GLY A 33 -10.15 -2.72 14.61
C GLY A 33 -10.55 -3.29 13.24
N TYR A 34 -11.71 -3.95 13.15
CA TYR A 34 -12.21 -4.48 11.88
C TYR A 34 -12.68 -3.38 10.92
N ARG A 35 -13.28 -2.29 11.44
CA ARG A 35 -13.66 -1.12 10.62
C ARG A 35 -12.43 -0.39 10.10
N ILE A 36 -11.35 -0.33 10.88
CA ILE A 36 -10.07 0.21 10.40
C ILE A 36 -9.58 -0.62 9.21
N ALA A 37 -9.65 -1.95 9.28
CA ALA A 37 -9.27 -2.82 8.17
C ALA A 37 -10.10 -2.54 6.90
N GLU A 38 -11.43 -2.45 7.05
CA GLU A 38 -12.35 -2.17 5.94
C GLU A 38 -12.07 -0.80 5.29
N GLU A 39 -11.80 0.25 6.08
CA GLU A 39 -11.45 1.56 5.53
C GLU A 39 -10.09 1.54 4.82
N LEU A 40 -9.09 0.84 5.36
CA LEU A 40 -7.78 0.69 4.74
C LEU A 40 -7.85 -0.05 3.40
N GLU A 41 -8.65 -1.11 3.29
CA GLU A 41 -8.84 -1.86 2.04
C GLU A 41 -9.44 -1.01 0.91
N ARG A 42 -10.19 0.05 1.24
CA ARG A 42 -10.73 1.00 0.26
C ARG A 42 -9.70 2.00 -0.24
N MET A 43 -8.58 2.17 0.47
CA MET A 43 -7.56 3.15 0.09
C MET A 43 -6.75 2.69 -1.13
N PRO A 44 -6.46 3.59 -2.10
CA PRO A 44 -5.65 3.26 -3.28
C PRO A 44 -4.27 2.71 -2.95
N VAL A 45 -3.68 3.10 -1.82
CA VAL A 45 -2.37 2.64 -1.36
C VAL A 45 -2.35 1.16 -0.95
N VAL A 46 -3.52 0.56 -0.71
CA VAL A 46 -3.70 -0.87 -0.39
C VAL A 46 -4.25 -1.65 -1.61
N LYS A 47 -4.61 -0.98 -2.71
CA LYS A 47 -5.12 -1.64 -3.92
C LYS A 47 -4.03 -2.49 -4.59
N GLY A 48 -4.24 -3.80 -4.60
CA GLY A 48 -3.37 -4.77 -5.27
C GLY A 48 -3.26 -6.13 -4.57
N GLY A 49 -3.71 -6.22 -3.31
CA GLY A 49 -3.78 -7.45 -2.52
C GLY A 49 -4.74 -7.31 -1.33
N LYS A 50 -5.10 -8.43 -0.71
CA LYS A 50 -5.88 -8.45 0.54
C LYS A 50 -5.01 -7.86 1.65
N LEU A 51 -5.56 -6.95 2.47
CA LEU A 51 -4.83 -6.40 3.60
C LEU A 51 -4.42 -7.55 4.53
N ASP A 52 -3.14 -7.61 4.91
CA ASP A 52 -2.70 -8.55 5.93
C ASP A 52 -3.29 -8.11 7.28
N THR A 53 -4.42 -8.73 7.64
CA THR A 53 -5.12 -8.49 8.90
C THR A 53 -4.22 -8.77 10.11
N THR A 54 -3.33 -9.77 10.03
CA THR A 54 -2.39 -10.09 11.10
C THR A 54 -1.36 -8.96 11.26
N GLY A 55 -0.84 -8.45 10.14
CA GLY A 55 0.04 -7.30 10.09
C GLY A 55 -0.61 -6.02 10.62
N LEU A 56 -1.88 -5.77 10.29
CA LEU A 56 -2.66 -4.64 10.80
C LEU A 56 -2.72 -4.67 12.33
N TYR A 57 -3.15 -5.79 12.93
CA TYR A 57 -3.29 -5.86 14.38
C TYR A 57 -1.93 -5.80 15.11
N ARG A 58 -0.87 -6.33 14.51
CA ARG A 58 0.51 -6.16 15.02
C ARG A 58 0.95 -4.70 15.00
N THR A 59 0.56 -3.97 13.95
CA THR A 59 0.83 -2.54 13.79
C THR A 59 0.05 -1.74 14.84
N LEU A 60 -1.25 -1.97 14.99
CA LEU A 60 -2.09 -1.34 16.03
C LEU A 60 -1.51 -1.55 17.43
N LYS A 61 -1.12 -2.79 17.79
CA LYS A 61 -0.48 -3.09 19.08
C LYS A 61 0.84 -2.33 19.27
N THR A 62 1.59 -2.12 18.20
CA THR A 62 2.86 -1.37 18.25
C THR A 62 2.60 0.13 18.36
N MET A 63 1.62 0.67 17.64
CA MET A 63 1.20 2.07 17.73
C MET A 63 0.65 2.40 19.11
N GLU A 64 -0.12 1.50 19.71
CA GLU A 64 -0.64 1.65 21.07
C GLU A 64 0.49 1.68 22.11
N ARG A 65 1.45 0.74 22.03
CA ARG A 65 2.66 0.76 22.88
C ARG A 65 3.48 2.04 22.74
N ARG A 66 3.47 2.66 21.56
CA ARG A 66 4.13 3.95 21.28
C ARG A 66 3.29 5.16 21.66
N GLY A 67 2.08 4.97 22.18
CA GLY A 67 1.17 6.05 22.56
C GLY A 67 0.60 6.83 21.38
N LEU A 68 0.66 6.31 20.15
CA LEU A 68 0.09 6.96 18.95
C LEU A 68 -1.42 6.76 18.84
N VAL A 69 -1.92 5.66 19.39
CA VAL A 69 -3.34 5.35 19.50
C VAL A 69 -3.61 4.83 20.90
N ALA A 70 -4.87 4.93 21.34
CA ALA A 70 -5.33 4.30 22.56
C ALA A 70 -6.45 3.31 22.22
N GLY A 71 -6.36 2.08 22.73
CA GLY A 71 -7.40 1.07 22.61
C GLY A 71 -8.18 0.92 23.91
N GLU A 72 -9.50 0.93 23.83
CA GLU A 72 -10.41 0.64 24.95
C GLU A 72 -11.24 -0.59 24.61
N TRP A 73 -11.37 -1.53 25.56
CA TRP A 73 -12.31 -2.64 25.41
C TRP A 73 -13.73 -2.13 25.64
N LYS A 74 -14.59 -2.35 24.66
CA LYS A 74 -16.03 -2.07 24.76
C LYS A 74 -16.77 -3.41 24.90
N PRO A 75 -17.60 -3.57 25.95
CA PRO A 75 -18.50 -4.70 26.06
C PRO A 75 -19.36 -4.79 24.81
N SER A 76 -19.54 -6.00 24.29
CA SER A 76 -20.49 -6.24 23.22
C SER A 76 -21.76 -6.82 23.82
N GLU A 77 -22.94 -6.29 23.43
CA GLU A 77 -24.22 -6.90 23.79
C GLU A 77 -24.37 -8.32 23.21
N ILE A 78 -23.71 -8.58 22.07
CA ILE A 78 -23.69 -9.88 21.40
C ILE A 78 -22.27 -10.16 20.90
N GLY A 79 -21.68 -11.28 21.33
CA GLY A 79 -20.35 -11.74 20.91
C GLY A 79 -19.19 -11.22 21.79
N PRO A 80 -17.93 -11.43 21.37
CA PRO A 80 -16.77 -11.06 22.17
C PRO A 80 -16.60 -9.55 22.27
N ASP A 81 -15.99 -9.10 23.36
CA ASP A 81 -15.60 -7.70 23.56
C ASP A 81 -14.79 -7.19 22.36
N ARG A 82 -15.06 -5.93 22.00
CA ARG A 82 -14.42 -5.30 20.84
C ARG A 82 -13.53 -4.16 21.29
N ARG A 83 -12.36 -4.06 20.67
CA ARG A 83 -11.41 -2.98 20.97
C ARG A 83 -11.68 -1.77 20.07
N LEU A 84 -12.08 -0.67 20.69
CA LEU A 84 -12.27 0.63 20.06
C LEU A 84 -10.94 1.39 20.12
N TYR A 85 -10.42 1.81 18.98
CA TYR A 85 -9.19 2.60 18.90
C TYR A 85 -9.53 4.06 18.66
N ARG A 86 -8.78 4.95 19.29
CA ARG A 86 -8.83 6.40 19.06
C ARG A 86 -7.43 6.97 18.86
N LEU A 87 -7.36 8.05 18.09
CA LEU A 87 -6.13 8.82 17.94
C LEU A 87 -5.77 9.53 19.26
N THR A 88 -4.49 9.58 19.60
CA THR A 88 -3.98 10.38 20.73
C THR A 88 -3.40 11.70 20.23
N ARG A 89 -3.05 12.62 21.14
CA ARG A 89 -2.32 13.85 20.77
C ARG A 89 -1.00 13.53 20.06
N THR A 90 -0.18 12.65 20.63
CA THR A 90 1.07 12.18 20.01
C THR A 90 0.84 11.51 18.65
N GLY A 91 -0.28 10.80 18.50
CA GLY A 91 -0.72 10.26 17.21
C GLY A 91 -1.01 11.35 16.18
N GLY A 92 -1.67 12.44 16.59
CA GLY A 92 -1.91 13.61 15.76
C GLY A 92 -0.62 14.30 15.30
N ASP A 93 0.33 14.52 16.21
CA ASP A 93 1.65 15.09 15.89
C ASP A 93 2.41 14.18 14.90
N CYS A 94 2.34 12.86 15.13
CA CYS A 94 2.91 11.89 14.21
C CYS A 94 2.24 11.91 12.83
N LEU A 95 0.92 12.11 12.76
CA LEU A 95 0.20 12.23 11.50
C LEU A 95 0.63 13.50 10.74
N ALA A 96 0.79 14.63 11.43
CA ALA A 96 1.29 15.85 10.81
C ALA A 96 2.68 15.65 10.20
N ARG A 97 3.59 14.97 10.91
CA ARG A 97 4.91 14.64 10.34
C ARG A 97 4.82 13.67 9.16
N TRP A 98 3.85 12.76 9.18
CA TRP A 98 3.59 11.88 8.04
C TRP A 98 3.12 12.65 6.81
N VAL A 99 2.31 13.70 6.96
CA VAL A 99 1.92 14.56 5.83
C VAL A 99 3.15 15.16 5.16
N GLU A 100 4.03 15.79 5.92
CA GLU A 100 5.30 16.34 5.40
C GLU A 100 6.15 15.26 4.71
N THR A 101 6.29 14.10 5.36
CA THR A 101 7.08 12.97 4.82
C THR A 101 6.50 12.44 3.52
N LEU A 102 5.16 12.40 3.39
CA LEU A 102 4.49 11.93 2.19
C LEU A 102 4.61 12.94 1.05
N ASP A 103 4.58 14.25 1.34
CA ASP A 103 4.81 15.30 0.35
C ASP A 103 6.23 15.20 -0.22
N GLU A 104 7.24 15.07 0.64
CA GLU A 104 8.63 14.83 0.25
C GLU A 104 8.76 13.56 -0.62
N TYR A 105 8.08 12.48 -0.22
CA TYR A 105 8.09 11.22 -0.97
C TYR A 105 7.42 11.35 -2.34
N CYS A 106 6.29 12.06 -2.43
CA CYS A 106 5.62 12.33 -3.69
C CYS A 106 6.51 13.11 -4.65
N ALA A 107 7.21 14.14 -4.16
CA ALA A 107 8.16 14.91 -4.95
C ALA A 107 9.32 14.02 -5.45
N ALA A 108 9.91 13.21 -4.57
CA ALA A 108 11.01 12.31 -4.91
C ALA A 108 10.59 11.24 -5.95
N VAL A 109 9.43 10.60 -5.77
CA VAL A 109 8.87 9.64 -6.74
C VAL A 109 8.58 10.33 -8.07
N GLY A 110 8.04 11.55 -8.04
CA GLY A 110 7.80 12.37 -9.24
C GLY A 110 9.09 12.64 -10.02
N ALA A 111 10.16 13.05 -9.32
CA ALA A 111 11.47 13.28 -9.92
C ALA A 111 12.07 11.99 -10.51
N LEU A 112 12.00 10.87 -9.78
CA LEU A 112 12.44 9.57 -10.26
C LEU A 112 11.67 9.14 -11.53
N LEU A 113 10.35 9.34 -11.54
CA LEU A 113 9.50 9.04 -12.68
C LEU A 113 9.85 9.89 -13.91
N ALA A 114 10.16 11.18 -13.72
CA ALA A 114 10.60 12.07 -14.80
C ALA A 114 11.93 11.60 -15.42
N SER A 115 12.89 11.23 -14.56
CA SER A 115 14.18 10.66 -14.96
C SER A 115 14.01 9.33 -15.71
N ALA A 116 13.20 8.41 -15.18
CA ALA A 116 12.92 7.11 -15.81
C ALA A 116 12.26 7.28 -17.19
N ARG A 117 11.30 8.19 -17.32
CA ARG A 117 10.66 8.52 -18.61
C ARG A 117 11.65 9.06 -19.63
N THR A 118 12.58 9.91 -19.19
CA THR A 118 13.63 10.46 -20.07
C THR A 118 14.58 9.37 -20.54
N ALA A 119 15.04 8.50 -19.62
CA ALA A 119 15.89 7.35 -19.96
C ALA A 119 15.20 6.36 -20.92
N CYS A 120 13.90 6.12 -20.77
CA CYS A 120 13.13 5.27 -21.68
C CYS A 120 12.98 5.87 -23.09
N ARG A 121 12.92 7.21 -23.21
CA ARG A 121 12.86 7.89 -24.52
C ARG A 121 14.21 7.92 -25.23
N SER A 122 15.30 8.02 -24.49
CA SER A 122 16.64 8.17 -25.05
C SER A 122 17.36 6.86 -25.38
N ARG A 123 16.77 5.67 -25.09
CA ARG A 123 17.50 4.39 -25.15
C ARG A 123 17.13 3.43 -26.30
N PRO A 124 18.14 2.66 -26.82
CA PRO A 124 18.01 1.85 -28.03
C PRO A 124 17.34 0.48 -27.85
N TRP A 125 17.16 -0.04 -26.62
CA TRP A 125 16.65 -1.41 -26.36
C TRP A 125 15.21 -1.63 -26.88
N ARG A 126 14.47 -0.55 -27.16
CA ARG A 126 13.11 -0.60 -27.74
C ARG A 126 13.09 -1.05 -29.23
N ARG A 127 14.22 -1.00 -29.95
CA ARG A 127 14.30 -1.32 -31.39
C ARG A 127 14.59 -2.80 -31.70
N SER A 128 15.05 -3.60 -30.74
CA SER A 128 15.48 -4.99 -31.01
C SER A 128 14.34 -6.02 -31.15
N GLY A 129 13.08 -5.58 -31.24
CA GLY A 129 11.91 -6.48 -31.36
C GLY A 129 11.12 -6.39 -32.66
N ALA A 130 11.50 -5.54 -33.63
CA ALA A 130 10.81 -5.40 -34.90
C ALA A 130 11.72 -5.73 -36.09
N SER A 131 12.36 -6.90 -36.06
CA SER A 131 13.05 -7.48 -37.22
C SER A 131 12.68 -8.96 -37.30
N GLY A 132 11.92 -9.33 -38.33
CA GLY A 132 11.75 -10.73 -38.74
C GLY A 132 10.33 -11.29 -38.78
N ARG A 133 9.39 -10.63 -39.45
CA ARG A 133 8.41 -11.38 -40.26
C ARG A 133 9.14 -11.80 -41.54
N ASN A 134 9.47 -13.09 -41.66
CA ASN A 134 9.26 -13.95 -42.84
C ASN A 134 10.32 -15.05 -43.06
N HIS A 135 9.77 -16.26 -43.14
CA HIS A 135 10.09 -17.40 -44.01
C HIS A 135 11.29 -18.34 -43.79
N HIS A 136 10.98 -19.61 -44.08
CA HIS A 136 11.80 -20.83 -44.25
C HIS A 136 12.15 -21.50 -42.91
N GLY A 137 11.75 -22.73 -42.60
CA GLY A 137 11.58 -23.93 -43.40
C GLY A 137 12.23 -25.08 -42.61
N CYS A 138 11.82 -26.32 -42.87
CA CYS A 138 12.26 -27.58 -42.23
C CYS A 138 11.77 -27.84 -40.81
N ILE A 139 10.78 -28.74 -40.67
CA ILE A 139 11.00 -30.09 -40.10
C ILE A 139 10.06 -31.09 -40.82
N ARG A 140 10.60 -31.91 -41.73
CA ARG A 140 10.12 -33.28 -42.02
C ARG A 140 10.42 -34.11 -40.76
N THR A 141 9.55 -35.00 -40.27
CA THR A 141 9.43 -36.46 -40.54
C THR A 141 8.80 -37.08 -39.26
N PRO A 142 8.38 -38.36 -39.22
CA PRO A 142 8.01 -39.28 -40.30
C PRO A 142 6.50 -39.55 -40.39
#